data_AF-A0A7T0FY34-F1
#
_entry.id   AF-A0A7T0FY34-F1
#
_cell.length_a   1.000
_cell.length_b   1.000
_cell.length_c   1.000
_cell.angle_alpha   90.00
_cell.angle_beta   90.00
_cell.angle_gamma   90.00
#
_symmetry.space_group_name_H-M   'P 1'
#
loop_
_entity.id
_entity.type
_entity.pdbx_description
1 polymer ?
#
loop_
_entity_poly.entity_id
_entity_poly.type
_entity_poly.pdbx_seq_one_letter_code
_entity_poly.pdbx_strand_id
1 'polypeptide(L)'
;MVNKHPILLNRAPTLHRLSIQAFEPLLIFGNAITIHPLVCTAYNADFDGDQMAIHIPISIESIIECQNLMMSVNNIFLPSNGNPVMAPSQDIVLGIYHLTLMYDFFYKYNDILHIKDVYNSIYLIQDFAKINNLVIIQNPNFKVRTLYGNYSNKYIVTTLGRFLFNLL
;
A
#
# COMPACT_ATOMS: atom_id res chain seq x y z
N MET A 1 0.86 28.98 -10.98
CA MET A 1 0.50 27.79 -10.17
C MET A 1 -0.33 26.87 -11.04
N VAL A 2 0.15 25.66 -11.33
CA VAL A 2 -0.64 24.63 -12.04
C VAL A 2 -1.62 24.04 -11.02
N ASN A 3 -2.64 24.80 -10.63
CA ASN A 3 -3.63 24.32 -9.67
C ASN A 3 -4.68 23.50 -10.43
N LYS A 4 -4.70 22.18 -10.19
CA LYS A 4 -5.73 21.22 -10.68
C LYS A 4 -5.80 21.00 -12.19
N HIS A 5 -4.75 21.34 -12.94
CA HIS A 5 -4.69 20.99 -14.35
C HIS A 5 -4.01 19.62 -14.52
N PRO A 6 -4.75 18.56 -14.88
CA PRO A 6 -4.19 17.23 -15.02
C PRO A 6 -3.21 17.18 -16.20
N ILE A 7 -2.25 16.26 -16.13
CA ILE A 7 -1.37 15.89 -17.24
C ILE A 7 -1.61 14.43 -17.60
N LEU A 8 -1.35 14.08 -18.85
CA LEU A 8 -1.36 12.70 -19.32
C LEU A 8 0.08 12.20 -19.42
N LEU A 9 0.36 11.05 -18.81
CA LEU A 9 1.65 10.38 -18.89
C LEU A 9 1.53 9.12 -19.73
N ASN A 10 2.44 8.94 -20.68
CA ASN A 10 2.46 7.83 -21.62
C ASN A 10 3.84 7.15 -21.68
N ARG A 11 3.89 5.82 -21.70
CA ARG A 11 5.10 5.05 -22.01
C ARG A 11 4.92 4.26 -23.30
N ALA A 12 5.84 4.43 -24.24
CA ALA A 12 5.89 3.64 -25.47
C ALA A 12 6.72 2.36 -25.26
N PRO A 13 6.36 1.24 -25.90
CA PRO A 13 5.19 1.02 -26.75
C PRO A 13 3.87 0.89 -25.95
N THR A 14 2.77 1.44 -26.47
CA THR A 14 1.46 1.37 -25.82
C THR A 14 0.72 0.10 -26.19
N LEU A 15 0.69 -0.87 -25.28
CA LEU A 15 0.03 -2.17 -25.51
C LEU A 15 -1.44 -2.18 -25.09
N HIS A 16 -1.82 -1.32 -24.14
CA HIS A 16 -3.17 -1.28 -23.59
C HIS A 16 -3.52 0.09 -23.03
N ARG A 17 -4.82 0.30 -22.75
CA ARG A 17 -5.35 1.58 -22.26
C ARG A 17 -4.58 2.15 -21.06
N LEU A 18 -4.19 1.28 -20.12
CA LEU A 18 -3.51 1.70 -18.89
C LEU A 18 -2.08 2.21 -19.09
N SER A 19 -1.52 2.10 -20.31
CA SER A 19 -0.23 2.69 -20.67
C SER A 19 -0.32 4.22 -20.86
N ILE A 20 -1.52 4.80 -20.74
CA ILE A 20 -1.76 6.26 -20.70
C ILE A 20 -2.71 6.56 -19.54
N GLN A 21 -2.28 7.40 -18.60
CA GLN A 21 -3.10 7.78 -17.44
C GLN A 21 -2.91 9.25 -17.09
N ALA A 22 -3.91 9.83 -16.43
CA ALA A 22 -3.87 11.19 -15.95
C ALA A 22 -3.34 11.27 -14.51
N PHE A 23 -2.58 12.33 -14.24
CA PHE A 23 -2.03 12.66 -12.92
C PHE A 23 -2.15 14.15 -12.64
N GLU A 24 -2.21 14.50 -11.36
CA GLU A 24 -2.01 15.87 -10.92
C GLU A 24 -0.49 16.13 -10.78
N PRO A 25 0.08 17.10 -11.53
CA PRO A 25 1.51 17.35 -11.47
C PRO A 25 1.90 18.10 -10.19
N LEU A 26 3.04 17.71 -9.61
CA LEU A 26 3.71 18.46 -8.54
C LEU A 26 5.05 18.97 -9.06
N LEU A 27 5.33 20.25 -8.78
CA LEU A 27 6.62 20.85 -9.14
C LEU A 27 7.70 20.33 -8.18
N ILE A 28 8.77 19.78 -8.77
CA ILE A 28 9.93 19.28 -8.05
C ILE A 28 11.20 19.89 -8.62
N PHE A 29 12.28 19.89 -7.82
CA PHE A 29 13.61 20.22 -8.30
C PHE A 29 14.26 18.96 -8.88
N GLY A 30 14.62 18.99 -10.17
CA GLY A 30 15.27 17.88 -10.87
C GLY A 30 14.89 17.82 -12.35
N ASN A 31 15.55 16.92 -13.08
CA ASN A 31 15.34 16.72 -14.53
C ASN A 31 14.65 15.39 -14.86
N ALA A 32 14.12 14.69 -13.85
CA ALA A 32 13.46 13.40 -13.99
C ALA A 32 12.01 13.47 -13.52
N ILE A 33 11.14 12.67 -14.14
CA ILE A 33 9.74 12.54 -13.74
C ILE A 33 9.66 11.57 -12.57
N THR A 34 9.03 11.98 -11.47
CA THR A 34 8.71 11.09 -10.35
C THR A 34 7.31 10.52 -10.53
N ILE A 35 7.17 9.21 -10.45
CA ILE A 35 5.88 8.51 -10.55
C ILE A 35 5.66 7.59 -9.36
N HIS A 36 4.40 7.27 -9.10
CA HIS A 36 4.03 6.38 -8.00
C HIS A 36 4.42 4.92 -8.32
N PRO A 37 5.04 4.16 -7.40
CA PRO A 37 5.50 2.79 -7.69
C PRO A 37 4.35 1.84 -8.09
N LEU A 38 3.16 2.00 -7.53
CA LEU A 38 2.00 1.15 -7.87
C LEU A 38 1.47 1.32 -9.31
N VAL A 39 1.85 2.37 -10.04
CA VAL A 39 1.46 2.50 -11.46
C VAL A 39 2.49 1.87 -12.40
N CYS A 40 3.67 1.48 -11.91
CA CYS A 40 4.76 0.96 -12.76
C CYS A 40 4.37 -0.34 -13.46
N THR A 41 3.58 -1.20 -12.81
CA THR A 41 3.02 -2.42 -13.41
C THR A 41 2.13 -2.10 -14.62
N ALA A 42 1.31 -1.05 -14.52
CA ALA A 42 0.44 -0.59 -15.61
C ALA A 42 1.23 -0.02 -16.78
N TYR A 43 2.37 0.63 -16.52
CA TYR A 43 3.24 1.13 -17.59
C TYR A 43 4.22 0.07 -18.11
N ASN A 44 4.29 -1.09 -17.46
CA ASN A 44 5.35 -2.08 -17.63
C ASN A 44 6.75 -1.44 -17.51
N ALA A 45 6.90 -0.46 -16.61
CA ALA A 45 8.06 0.40 -16.48
C ALA A 45 8.96 0.00 -15.30
N ASP A 46 10.25 0.26 -15.44
CA ASP A 46 11.26 0.20 -14.40
C ASP A 46 12.08 1.50 -14.34
N PHE A 47 13.06 1.57 -13.43
CA PHE A 47 13.83 2.79 -13.14
C PHE A 47 15.30 2.65 -13.54
N ASP A 48 15.57 2.01 -14.68
CA ASP A 48 16.92 1.79 -15.21
C ASP A 48 17.32 2.76 -16.34
N GLY A 49 16.40 3.62 -16.78
CA GLY A 49 16.60 4.55 -17.89
C GLY A 49 15.36 4.80 -18.76
N ASP A 50 14.24 4.16 -18.43
CA ASP A 50 12.95 4.36 -19.10
C ASP A 50 12.54 5.84 -19.25
N GLN A 51 11.97 6.14 -20.42
CA GLN A 51 11.48 7.48 -20.77
C GLN A 51 9.95 7.47 -20.92
N MET A 52 9.33 8.57 -20.53
CA MET A 52 7.88 8.78 -20.64
C MET A 52 7.56 10.13 -21.27
N ALA A 53 6.49 10.17 -22.05
CA ALA A 53 5.98 11.40 -22.66
C ALA A 53 4.89 12.01 -21.78
N ILE A 54 4.89 13.35 -21.68
CA ILE A 54 3.87 14.13 -21.01
C ILE A 54 3.05 14.89 -22.06
N HIS A 55 1.72 14.77 -21.98
CA HIS A 55 0.78 15.53 -22.79
C HIS A 55 -0.09 16.41 -21.88
N ILE A 56 -0.43 17.60 -22.37
CA ILE A 56 -1.22 18.60 -21.63
C ILE A 56 -2.56 18.77 -22.34
N PRO A 57 -3.69 18.41 -21.71
CA PRO A 57 -5.02 18.64 -22.26
C PRO A 57 -5.34 20.14 -22.29
N ILE A 58 -5.85 20.67 -23.41
CA ILE A 58 -6.05 22.13 -23.57
C ILE A 58 -7.52 22.52 -23.46
N SER A 59 -8.43 21.74 -24.05
CA SER A 59 -9.86 22.05 -24.03
C SER A 59 -10.50 21.67 -22.70
N ILE A 60 -11.57 22.38 -22.32
CA ILE A 60 -12.30 22.11 -21.07
C ILE A 60 -12.85 20.68 -21.09
N GLU A 61 -13.35 20.22 -22.22
CA GLU A 61 -13.85 18.86 -22.41
C GLU A 61 -12.75 17.83 -22.16
N SER A 62 -11.54 18.06 -22.69
CA SER A 62 -10.41 17.15 -22.50
C SER A 62 -9.91 17.12 -21.05
N ILE A 63 -9.95 18.26 -20.35
CA ILE A 63 -9.58 18.34 -18.93
C ILE A 63 -10.58 17.55 -18.07
N ILE A 64 -11.89 17.73 -18.34
CA ILE A 64 -12.96 17.03 -17.63
C ILE A 64 -12.88 15.51 -17.87
N GLU A 65 -12.61 15.10 -19.11
CA GLU A 65 -12.43 13.68 -19.44
C GLU A 65 -11.22 13.09 -18.71
N CYS A 66 -10.10 13.82 -18.67
CA CYS A 66 -8.90 13.39 -17.96
C CYS A 66 -9.19 13.18 -16.46
N GLN A 67 -9.84 14.15 -15.81
CA GLN A 67 -10.16 14.10 -14.38
C GLN A 67 -11.14 12.98 -14.03
N ASN A 68 -12.14 12.74 -14.87
CA ASN A 68 -13.20 11.78 -14.55
C ASN A 68 -12.86 10.35 -14.99
N LEU A 69 -12.23 10.18 -16.16
CA LEU A 69 -12.06 8.86 -16.78
C LEU A 69 -10.62 8.36 -16.80
N MET A 70 -9.63 9.25 -16.81
CA MET A 70 -8.23 8.86 -17.03
C MET A 70 -7.37 8.94 -15.77
N MET A 71 -7.85 9.57 -14.70
CA MET A 71 -7.10 9.65 -13.43
C MET A 71 -6.65 8.27 -12.96
N SER A 72 -5.38 8.15 -12.61
CA SER A 72 -4.77 6.88 -12.17
C SER A 72 -5.51 6.22 -11.00
N VAL A 73 -6.07 7.01 -10.09
CA VAL A 73 -6.88 6.51 -8.96
C VAL A 73 -8.14 5.74 -9.38
N ASN A 74 -8.66 5.97 -10.59
CA ASN A 74 -9.83 5.26 -11.11
C ASN A 74 -9.45 3.95 -11.83
N ASN A 75 -8.16 3.75 -12.13
CA ASN A 75 -7.64 2.68 -12.97
C ASN A 75 -7.09 1.49 -12.16
N ILE A 76 -7.86 1.02 -11.20
CA ILE A 76 -7.43 -0.02 -10.24
C ILE A 76 -7.41 -1.42 -10.86
N PHE A 77 -8.30 -1.69 -11.81
CA PHE A 77 -8.52 -3.03 -12.38
C PHE A 77 -8.07 -3.14 -13.84
N LEU A 78 -7.58 -4.32 -14.23
CA LEU A 78 -7.33 -4.68 -15.61
C LEU A 78 -8.65 -4.74 -16.38
N PRO A 79 -8.77 -4.07 -17.55
CA PRO A 79 -9.96 -4.19 -18.37
C PRO A 79 -10.14 -5.59 -18.98
N SER A 80 -9.07 -6.39 -19.07
CA SER A 80 -9.10 -7.71 -19.69
C SER A 80 -9.70 -8.81 -18.82
N ASN A 81 -9.50 -8.75 -17.50
CA ASN A 81 -9.87 -9.83 -16.58
C ASN A 81 -10.38 -9.36 -15.21
N GLY A 82 -10.43 -8.05 -14.94
CA GLY A 82 -10.91 -7.50 -13.68
C GLY A 82 -9.94 -7.68 -12.49
N ASN A 83 -8.75 -8.25 -12.71
CA ASN A 83 -7.76 -8.38 -11.63
C ASN A 83 -7.16 -7.00 -11.28
N PRO A 84 -6.76 -6.77 -10.03
CA PRO A 84 -6.14 -5.51 -9.62
C PRO A 84 -4.76 -5.34 -10.27
N VAL A 85 -4.52 -4.19 -10.92
CA VAL A 85 -3.22 -3.82 -11.51
C VAL A 85 -2.29 -3.19 -10.49
N MET A 86 -2.87 -2.34 -9.64
CA MET A 86 -2.14 -1.55 -8.64
C MET A 86 -1.88 -2.36 -7.37
N ALA A 87 -1.45 -3.61 -7.53
CA ALA A 87 -1.09 -4.47 -6.42
C ALA A 87 0.34 -4.14 -5.92
N PRO A 88 0.59 -4.18 -4.61
CA PRO A 88 1.94 -4.03 -4.08
C PRO A 88 2.85 -5.15 -4.61
N SER A 89 4.11 -4.82 -4.89
CA SER A 89 5.12 -5.77 -5.37
C SER A 89 6.47 -5.53 -4.70
N GLN A 90 7.40 -6.46 -4.91
CA GLN A 90 8.80 -6.37 -4.48
C GLN A 90 8.94 -5.99 -2.99
N ASP A 91 9.55 -4.85 -2.69
CA ASP A 91 9.87 -4.41 -1.34
C ASP A 91 8.64 -4.20 -0.46
N ILE A 92 7.52 -3.76 -1.04
CA ILE A 92 6.28 -3.58 -0.27
C ILE A 92 5.79 -4.93 0.26
N VAL A 93 5.81 -5.96 -0.59
CA VAL A 93 5.41 -7.33 -0.21
C VAL A 93 6.38 -7.89 0.81
N LEU A 94 7.69 -7.69 0.62
CA LEU A 94 8.71 -8.14 1.56
C LEU A 94 8.56 -7.49 2.93
N GLY A 95 8.27 -6.19 2.98
CA GLY A 95 8.04 -5.46 4.23
C GLY A 95 6.81 -5.97 4.99
N ILE A 96 5.69 -6.15 4.29
CA ILE A 96 4.46 -6.71 4.88
C ILE A 96 4.69 -8.14 5.35
N TYR A 97 5.38 -8.96 4.55
CA TYR A 97 5.72 -10.33 4.91
C TYR A 97 6.58 -10.37 6.17
N HIS A 98 7.65 -9.59 6.22
CA HIS A 98 8.53 -9.52 7.39
C HIS A 98 7.81 -9.01 8.64
N LEU A 99 6.92 -8.02 8.53
CA LEU A 99 6.10 -7.52 9.64
C LEU A 99 5.13 -8.57 10.19
N THR A 100 4.59 -9.41 9.31
CA THR A 100 3.55 -10.39 9.68
C THR A 100 4.09 -11.79 9.96
N LEU A 101 5.40 -11.99 9.80
CA LEU A 101 6.07 -13.27 10.03
C LEU A 101 6.04 -13.65 11.52
N MET A 102 5.75 -14.92 11.79
CA MET A 102 5.75 -15.48 13.14
C MET A 102 6.61 -16.75 13.14
N TYR A 103 7.61 -16.82 14.01
CA TYR A 103 8.51 -17.98 14.11
C TYR A 103 7.94 -19.01 15.08
N ASP A 104 7.63 -20.21 14.59
CA ASP A 104 6.98 -21.25 15.42
C ASP A 104 7.90 -21.90 16.47
N PHE A 105 9.21 -21.73 16.36
CA PHE A 105 10.20 -22.53 17.10
C PHE A 105 10.75 -21.91 18.40
N PHE A 106 10.36 -20.68 18.77
CA PHE A 106 10.96 -19.95 19.91
C PHE A 106 9.97 -19.52 21.00
N TYR A 107 8.92 -20.30 21.25
CA TYR A 107 7.97 -20.00 22.33
C TYR A 107 8.52 -20.41 23.72
N LYS A 108 9.41 -19.61 24.30
CA LYS A 108 9.59 -19.59 25.76
C LYS A 108 8.56 -18.65 26.36
N TYR A 109 7.69 -19.19 27.22
CA TYR A 109 6.55 -18.49 27.82
C TYR A 109 6.94 -17.25 28.65
N ASN A 110 8.21 -17.12 29.05
CA ASN A 110 8.70 -16.09 29.98
C ASN A 110 8.99 -14.73 29.34
N ASP A 111 9.07 -14.62 28.01
CA ASP A 111 9.40 -13.36 27.32
C ASP A 111 8.17 -12.70 26.64
N ILE A 112 6.95 -13.15 26.97
CA ILE A 112 5.73 -12.67 26.32
C ILE A 112 5.27 -11.36 26.96
N LEU A 113 5.22 -10.30 26.16
CA LEU A 113 4.72 -9.00 26.61
C LEU A 113 3.19 -9.01 26.65
N HIS A 114 2.62 -8.76 27.83
CA HIS A 114 1.18 -8.56 27.99
C HIS A 114 0.83 -7.10 27.71
N ILE A 115 0.23 -6.82 26.55
CA ILE A 115 -0.29 -5.49 26.26
C ILE A 115 -1.73 -5.42 26.78
N LYS A 116 -1.91 -4.70 27.90
CA LYS A 116 -3.24 -4.37 28.44
C LYS A 116 -3.81 -3.08 27.85
N ASP A 117 -2.94 -2.10 27.54
CA ASP A 117 -3.34 -0.80 26.99
C ASP A 117 -2.67 -0.54 25.63
N VAL A 118 -3.49 -0.40 24.59
CA VAL A 118 -3.05 -0.22 23.19
C VAL A 118 -2.32 1.11 22.95
N TYR A 119 -2.76 2.19 23.60
CA TYR A 119 -2.24 3.55 23.31
C TYR A 119 -0.95 3.91 24.05
N ASN A 120 -0.80 3.51 25.32
CA ASN A 120 0.42 3.77 26.10
C ASN A 120 1.57 2.84 25.74
N SER A 121 1.29 1.70 25.08
CA SER A 121 2.31 0.71 24.75
C SER A 121 3.07 1.03 23.46
N ILE A 122 2.47 1.74 22.49
CA ILE A 122 3.11 2.03 21.18
C ILE A 122 4.44 2.79 21.35
N TYR A 123 4.50 3.78 22.24
CA TYR A 123 5.73 4.56 22.50
C TYR A 123 6.79 3.73 23.23
N LEU A 124 6.40 2.90 24.22
CA LEU A 124 7.34 2.04 24.97
C LEU A 124 7.91 0.89 24.11
N ILE A 125 7.15 0.47 23.10
CA ILE A 125 7.48 -0.62 22.19
C ILE A 125 8.55 -0.21 21.18
N GLN A 126 8.52 1.03 20.69
CA GLN A 126 9.47 1.53 19.68
C GLN A 126 10.92 1.54 20.17
N ASP A 127 11.14 1.76 21.48
CA ASP A 127 12.49 1.90 22.03
C ASP A 127 13.13 0.56 22.45
N PHE A 128 12.35 -0.50 22.71
CA PHE A 128 12.87 -1.74 23.34
C PHE A 128 12.40 -3.06 22.72
N ALA A 129 11.38 -3.08 21.85
CA ALA A 129 10.81 -4.33 21.34
C ALA A 129 11.12 -4.55 19.85
N LYS A 130 11.58 -5.76 19.52
CA LYS A 130 11.74 -6.18 18.12
C LYS A 130 10.37 -6.49 17.51
N ILE A 131 10.22 -6.25 16.22
CA ILE A 131 9.00 -6.54 15.41
C ILE A 131 8.50 -7.98 15.61
N ASN A 132 9.43 -8.91 15.81
CA ASN A 132 9.13 -10.34 15.95
C ASN A 132 8.82 -10.76 17.39
N ASN A 133 8.85 -9.84 18.35
CA ASN A 133 8.52 -10.14 19.74
C ASN A 133 7.03 -10.51 19.86
N LEU A 134 6.75 -11.45 20.75
CA LEU A 134 5.41 -11.93 21.00
C LEU A 134 4.66 -11.02 21.96
N VAL A 135 3.40 -10.84 21.63
CA VAL A 135 2.47 -9.97 22.32
C VAL A 135 1.17 -10.72 22.52
N ILE A 136 0.60 -10.59 23.71
CA ILE A 136 -0.77 -11.00 23.98
C ILE A 136 -1.67 -9.77 23.91
N ILE A 137 -2.66 -9.83 23.02
CA ILE A 137 -3.71 -8.81 22.88
C ILE A 137 -5.06 -9.37 23.30
N GLN A 138 -5.95 -8.48 23.74
CA GLN A 138 -7.35 -8.84 23.96
C GLN A 138 -8.01 -9.13 22.61
N ASN A 139 -8.76 -10.23 22.54
CA ASN A 139 -9.47 -10.57 21.31
C ASN A 139 -10.69 -9.65 21.11
N PRO A 140 -10.73 -8.82 20.05
CA PRO A 140 -11.90 -7.98 19.76
C PRO A 140 -13.13 -8.82 19.36
N ASN A 141 -12.92 -10.04 18.87
CA ASN A 141 -13.97 -10.96 18.44
C ASN A 141 -14.39 -11.95 19.54
N PHE A 142 -13.95 -11.76 20.79
CA PHE A 142 -14.38 -12.62 21.88
C PHE A 142 -15.89 -12.57 22.06
N LYS A 143 -16.55 -13.72 21.95
CA LYS A 143 -18.02 -13.85 21.96
C LYS A 143 -18.74 -13.11 20.83
N VAL A 144 -18.04 -12.67 19.79
CA VAL A 144 -18.62 -12.06 18.57
C VAL A 144 -18.39 -13.00 17.39
N ARG A 145 -19.46 -13.42 16.71
CA ARG A 145 -19.34 -14.26 15.52
C ARG A 145 -18.94 -13.41 14.32
N THR A 146 -17.76 -13.65 13.78
CA THR A 146 -17.25 -13.08 12.53
C THR A 146 -16.81 -14.21 11.60
N LEU A 147 -16.69 -13.93 10.30
CA LEU A 147 -16.35 -14.94 9.28
C LEU A 147 -14.98 -15.60 9.52
N TYR A 148 -14.00 -14.83 10.01
CA TYR A 148 -12.61 -15.26 10.17
C TYR A 148 -12.07 -15.08 11.60
N GLY A 149 -12.87 -14.55 12.52
CA GLY A 149 -12.43 -14.27 13.89
C GLY A 149 -12.65 -15.42 14.85
N ASN A 150 -11.80 -15.48 15.87
CA ASN A 150 -11.89 -16.50 16.91
C ASN A 150 -12.97 -16.11 17.95
N TYR A 151 -14.03 -16.91 18.08
CA TYR A 151 -15.12 -16.65 19.02
C TYR A 151 -14.77 -17.06 20.48
N SER A 152 -13.98 -18.12 20.65
CA SER A 152 -13.78 -18.81 21.93
C SER A 152 -12.66 -18.20 22.78
N ASN A 153 -11.59 -17.72 22.16
CA ASN A 153 -10.41 -17.29 22.91
C ASN A 153 -10.55 -15.85 23.40
N LYS A 154 -10.32 -15.60 24.70
CA LYS A 154 -10.35 -14.23 25.27
C LYS A 154 -9.13 -13.39 24.85
N TYR A 155 -8.01 -14.05 24.59
CA TYR A 155 -6.74 -13.42 24.23
C TYR A 155 -6.17 -14.06 22.96
N ILE A 156 -5.45 -13.27 22.17
CA ILE A 156 -4.73 -13.71 20.96
C ILE A 156 -3.24 -13.48 21.18
N VAL A 157 -2.44 -14.51 20.92
CA VAL A 157 -0.98 -14.37 20.81
C VAL A 157 -0.66 -13.97 19.38
N THR A 158 0.07 -12.88 19.21
CA THR A 158 0.50 -12.36 17.91
C THR A 158 1.91 -11.78 18.02
N THR A 159 2.56 -11.47 16.90
CA THR A 159 3.76 -10.63 16.91
C THR A 159 3.39 -9.17 17.00
N LEU A 160 4.33 -8.39 17.54
CA LEU A 160 4.26 -6.94 17.56
C LEU A 160 4.08 -6.34 16.14
N GLY A 161 4.82 -6.84 15.17
CA GLY A 161 4.72 -6.39 13.77
C GLY A 161 3.33 -6.57 13.18
N ARG A 162 2.71 -7.73 13.41
CA ARG A 162 1.34 -8.01 12.98
C ARG A 162 0.32 -7.16 13.71
N PHE A 163 0.55 -6.85 14.99
CA PHE A 163 -0.30 -5.92 15.73
C PHE A 163 -0.24 -4.51 15.15
N LEU A 164 0.96 -3.98 14.91
CA LEU A 164 1.16 -2.67 14.28
C LEU A 164 0.55 -2.60 12.87
N PHE A 165 0.72 -3.66 12.08
CA PHE A 165 0.14 -3.74 10.73
C PHE A 165 -1.38 -3.62 10.72
N ASN A 166 -2.07 -4.12 11.75
CA ASN A 166 -3.53 -4.01 11.86
C ASN A 166 -4.01 -2.67 12.48
N LEU A 167 -3.10 -1.83 12.96
CA LEU A 167 -3.42 -0.49 13.48
C LEU A 167 -3.32 0.60 12.40
N LEU A 168 -2.52 0.37 11.34
CA LEU A 168 -2.37 1.24 10.18
C LEU A 168 -3.53 1.06 9.20
#